data_AF-A0AAN7GDT9-F1
#
_entry.id   AF-A0AAN7GDT9-F1
#
_cell.length_a   1.000
_cell.length_b   1.000
_cell.length_c   1.000
_cell.angle_alpha   90.00
_cell.angle_beta   90.00
_cell.angle_gamma   90.00
#
_symmetry.space_group_name_H-M   'P 1'
#
loop_
_entity.id
_entity.type
_entity.pdbx_description
1 polymer ?
#
loop_
_entity_poly.entity_id
_entity_poly.type
_entity_poly.pdbx_seq_one_letter_code
_entity_poly.pdbx_strand_id
1 'polypeptide(L)'
;MSSQPKRESWSHCGTEDNPLKPAKGSAVLFFSSRPSASPDERSMHVRCPVLEGEMWAAKKSFYGRAIKSGTVHSETEGNECTDEDENCPRWAATGECNKNPVFMMGSPDYFGTCRKSCNAC
;
A
#
# COMPACT_ATOMS: atom_id res chain seq x y z
N MET A 1 -4.31 -20.21 48.10
CA MET A 1 -5.49 -19.52 47.53
C MET A 1 -4.98 -18.40 46.64
N SER A 2 -4.71 -18.68 45.35
CA SER A 2 -4.28 -17.63 44.42
C SER A 2 -5.52 -16.98 43.81
N SER A 3 -5.74 -15.71 44.17
CA SER A 3 -6.78 -14.85 43.62
C SER A 3 -6.54 -14.64 42.12
N GLN A 4 -7.31 -15.32 41.27
CA GLN A 4 -7.39 -14.98 39.86
C GLN A 4 -8.10 -13.61 39.73
N PRO A 5 -7.54 -12.64 38.99
CA PRO A 5 -8.24 -11.41 38.72
C PRO A 5 -9.44 -11.71 37.81
N LYS A 6 -10.57 -11.09 38.12
CA LYS A 6 -11.86 -11.26 37.44
C LYS A 6 -11.71 -11.31 35.91
N ARG A 7 -12.12 -12.44 35.31
CA ARG A 7 -12.38 -12.58 33.88
C ARG A 7 -13.67 -11.83 33.53
N GLU A 8 -13.63 -10.51 33.50
CA GLU A 8 -14.74 -9.70 32.97
C GLU A 8 -14.32 -9.10 31.62
N SER A 9 -15.11 -9.40 30.58
CA SER A 9 -15.10 -8.82 29.23
C SER A 9 -14.22 -9.46 28.12
N TRP A 10 -13.95 -10.77 28.13
CA TRP A 10 -13.44 -11.45 26.92
C TRP A 10 -14.57 -12.15 26.17
N SER A 11 -14.62 -12.00 24.85
CA SER A 11 -15.54 -12.77 24.01
C SER A 11 -15.14 -14.25 23.98
N HIS A 12 -16.06 -15.14 23.63
CA HIS A 12 -15.80 -16.58 23.50
C HIS A 12 -14.68 -16.92 22.50
N CYS A 13 -14.35 -15.99 21.59
CA CYS A 13 -13.23 -16.15 20.67
C CYS A 13 -11.87 -15.82 21.32
N GLY A 14 -11.84 -15.04 22.40
CA GLY A 14 -10.62 -14.68 23.13
C GLY A 14 -10.27 -15.65 24.28
N THR A 15 -10.98 -16.76 24.44
CA THR A 15 -10.69 -17.73 25.50
C THR A 15 -9.61 -18.75 25.11
N GLU A 16 -9.29 -18.85 23.82
CA GLU A 16 -8.24 -19.71 23.29
C GLU A 16 -6.98 -18.90 22.94
N ASP A 17 -5.81 -19.51 23.16
CA ASP A 17 -4.47 -19.07 22.72
C ASP A 17 -4.16 -17.56 22.83
N ASN A 18 -3.94 -17.08 24.06
CA ASN A 18 -3.32 -15.79 24.40
C ASN A 18 -3.83 -14.58 23.57
N PRO A 19 -5.09 -14.16 23.78
CA PRO A 19 -5.71 -13.10 23.00
C PRO A 19 -5.00 -11.75 23.21
N LEU A 20 -4.89 -10.98 22.13
CA LEU A 20 -4.42 -9.59 22.20
C LEU A 20 -5.62 -8.65 22.12
N LYS A 21 -5.78 -7.79 23.14
CA LYS A 21 -6.81 -6.75 23.13
C LYS A 21 -6.38 -5.60 22.20
N PRO A 22 -7.19 -5.22 21.20
CA PRO A 22 -6.93 -4.04 20.40
C PRO A 22 -6.95 -2.78 21.27
N ALA A 23 -5.93 -1.94 21.14
CA ALA A 23 -5.86 -0.63 21.77
C ALA A 23 -5.36 0.39 20.75
N LYS A 24 -5.95 1.60 20.74
CA LYS A 24 -5.58 2.65 19.78
C LYS A 24 -4.08 2.98 19.93
N GLY A 25 -3.38 2.97 18.81
CA GLY A 25 -1.93 3.25 18.75
C GLY A 25 -1.03 2.03 18.99
N SER A 26 -1.56 0.91 19.46
CA SER A 26 -0.79 -0.33 19.61
C SER A 26 -0.65 -1.07 18.27
N ALA A 27 0.49 -1.72 18.06
CA ALA A 27 0.77 -2.54 16.90
C ALA A 27 1.24 -3.95 17.32
N VAL A 28 0.88 -4.95 16.52
CA VAL A 28 1.34 -6.34 16.69
C VAL A 28 2.18 -6.70 15.46
N LEU A 29 3.39 -7.17 15.69
CA LEU A 29 4.26 -7.72 14.66
C LEU A 29 4.38 -9.23 14.85
N PHE A 30 4.14 -9.99 13.79
CA PHE A 30 4.37 -11.43 13.73
C PHE A 30 5.00 -11.81 12.39
N PHE A 31 5.73 -12.91 12.36
CA PHE A 31 6.39 -13.41 11.15
C PHE A 31 5.58 -14.58 10.58
N SER A 32 5.22 -14.51 9.30
CA SER A 32 4.50 -15.58 8.60
C SER A 32 5.43 -16.67 8.03
N SER A 33 6.73 -16.54 8.24
CA SER A 33 7.75 -17.42 7.67
C SER A 33 8.86 -17.67 8.68
N ARG A 34 9.39 -18.88 8.68
CA ARG A 34 10.56 -19.26 9.47
C ARG A 34 11.84 -18.68 8.86
N PRO A 35 12.98 -18.65 9.61
CA PRO A 35 14.26 -18.24 9.05
C PRO A 35 14.69 -19.06 7.82
N SER A 36 14.23 -20.31 7.71
CA SER A 36 14.39 -21.18 6.54
C SER A 36 13.54 -20.78 5.32
N ALA A 37 12.78 -19.69 5.39
CA ALA A 37 11.82 -19.22 4.40
C ALA A 37 10.59 -20.15 4.17
N SER A 38 10.41 -21.19 4.98
CA SER A 38 9.19 -22.00 4.97
C SER A 38 8.03 -21.26 5.66
N PRO A 39 6.76 -21.51 5.30
CA PRO A 39 5.62 -20.99 6.04
C PRO A 39 5.68 -21.34 7.53
N ASP A 40 5.21 -20.44 8.39
CA ASP A 40 5.09 -20.72 9.83
C ASP A 40 3.63 -20.93 10.25
N GLU A 41 3.23 -22.18 10.47
CA GLU A 41 1.85 -22.53 10.90
C GLU A 41 1.48 -21.91 12.26
N ARG A 42 2.46 -21.64 13.12
CA ARG A 42 2.23 -20.98 14.42
C ARG A 42 1.85 -19.51 14.28
N SER A 43 2.03 -18.93 13.10
CA SER A 43 1.65 -17.55 12.79
C SER A 43 0.16 -17.41 12.42
N MET A 44 -0.59 -18.51 12.39
CA MET A 44 -2.03 -18.48 12.18
C MET A 44 -2.69 -17.60 13.26
N HIS A 45 -3.46 -16.62 12.82
CA HIS A 45 -4.12 -15.68 13.70
C HIS A 45 -5.50 -15.39 13.15
N VAL A 46 -6.43 -15.14 14.05
CA VAL A 46 -7.80 -14.77 13.72
C VAL A 46 -8.16 -13.50 14.44
N ARG A 47 -9.01 -12.70 13.80
CA ARG A 47 -9.65 -11.56 14.44
C ARG A 47 -11.00 -12.01 14.98
N CYS A 48 -11.22 -11.83 16.27
CA CYS A 48 -12.53 -12.06 16.85
C CYS A 48 -13.58 -11.07 16.35
N PRO A 49 -14.87 -11.45 16.30
CA PRO A 49 -15.95 -10.53 15.97
C PRO A 49 -15.99 -9.32 16.90
N VAL A 50 -16.33 -8.15 16.36
CA VAL A 50 -16.58 -6.94 17.15
C VAL A 50 -17.98 -7.09 17.77
N LEU A 51 -18.05 -7.17 19.10
CA LEU A 51 -19.30 -7.35 19.81
C LEU A 51 -20.08 -6.03 19.99
N GLU A 52 -19.38 -4.90 20.03
CA GLU A 52 -19.95 -3.57 20.25
C GLU A 52 -19.12 -2.51 19.51
N GLY A 53 -19.81 -1.59 18.82
CA GLY A 53 -19.17 -0.49 18.08
C GLY A 53 -18.42 -0.92 16.83
N GLU A 54 -17.35 -0.19 16.50
CA GLU A 54 -16.49 -0.42 15.34
C GLU A 54 -15.02 -0.58 15.74
N MET A 55 -14.27 -1.37 14.96
CA MET A 55 -12.83 -1.52 15.13
C MET A 55 -12.09 -1.22 13.84
N TRP A 56 -11.26 -0.17 13.89
CA TRP A 56 -10.38 0.22 12.80
C TRP A 56 -8.96 -0.31 13.03
N ALA A 57 -8.36 -0.91 12.00
CA ALA A 57 -6.99 -1.44 12.05
C ALA A 57 -6.31 -1.32 10.68
N ALA A 58 -5.02 -1.02 10.68
CA ALA A 58 -4.19 -0.99 9.48
C ALA A 58 -3.24 -2.19 9.47
N LYS A 59 -3.05 -2.82 8.29
CA LYS A 59 -2.10 -3.92 8.09
C LYS A 59 -1.02 -3.49 7.11
N LYS A 60 0.24 -3.60 7.52
CA LYS A 60 1.40 -3.47 6.63
C LYS A 60 2.09 -4.82 6.51
N SER A 61 2.21 -5.31 5.27
CA SER A 61 2.98 -6.51 4.97
C SER A 61 4.41 -6.13 4.60
N PHE A 62 5.37 -6.85 5.17
CA PHE A 62 6.78 -6.77 4.81
C PHE A 62 7.18 -8.07 4.11
N TYR A 63 7.90 -7.95 2.99
CA TYR A 63 8.34 -9.09 2.21
C TYR A 63 9.86 -9.18 2.28
N GLY A 64 10.38 -10.38 2.54
CA GLY A 64 11.83 -10.62 2.63
C GLY A 64 12.57 -10.47 1.29
N ARG A 65 11.84 -10.42 0.18
CA ARG A 65 12.35 -10.04 -1.13
C ARG A 65 11.73 -8.72 -1.54
N ALA A 66 12.51 -7.89 -2.21
CA ALA A 66 11.98 -6.72 -2.88
C ALA A 66 10.89 -7.20 -3.85
N ILE A 67 9.65 -6.79 -3.58
CA ILE A 67 8.63 -6.81 -4.61
C ILE A 67 9.11 -5.76 -5.61
N LYS A 68 9.57 -6.20 -6.79
CA LYS A 68 9.78 -5.26 -7.89
C LYS A 68 8.46 -4.54 -8.08
N SER A 69 8.43 -3.24 -7.82
CA SER A 69 7.27 -2.38 -8.08
C SER A 69 7.08 -2.28 -9.60
N GLY A 70 6.65 -3.37 -10.20
CA GLY A 70 6.65 -3.58 -11.64
C GLY A 70 5.95 -4.89 -11.99
N THR A 71 4.79 -5.14 -11.38
CA THR A 71 3.66 -5.99 -11.83
C THR A 71 2.65 -6.11 -10.68
N VAL A 72 1.99 -4.99 -10.35
CA VAL A 72 0.55 -5.11 -10.18
C VAL A 72 0.06 -5.27 -11.61
N HIS A 73 -0.44 -6.45 -11.96
CA HIS A 73 -1.28 -6.58 -13.15
C HIS A 73 -2.54 -5.76 -12.87
N SER A 74 -2.44 -4.44 -13.06
CA SER A 74 -3.57 -3.66 -13.55
C SER A 74 -3.70 -4.11 -14.99
N GLU A 75 -4.76 -4.85 -15.26
CA GLU A 75 -5.16 -5.16 -16.61
C GLU A 75 -5.10 -3.87 -17.44
N THR A 76 -4.29 -3.92 -18.50
CA THR A 76 -4.41 -3.16 -19.74
C THR A 76 -4.66 -1.65 -19.62
N GLU A 77 -3.67 -0.89 -20.13
CA GLU A 77 -3.65 0.54 -20.47
C GLU A 77 -2.94 1.48 -19.49
N GLY A 78 -1.92 2.19 -20.00
CA GLY A 78 -1.34 3.35 -19.31
C GLY A 78 0.19 3.50 -19.28
N ASN A 79 0.96 2.76 -20.09
CA ASN A 79 2.32 3.19 -20.47
C ASN A 79 2.35 3.72 -21.92
N GLU A 80 1.21 4.11 -22.48
CA GLU A 80 1.21 4.86 -23.72
C GLU A 80 1.55 6.31 -23.38
N CYS A 81 2.78 6.73 -23.70
CA CYS A 81 3.16 8.11 -23.58
C CYS A 81 2.37 8.92 -24.62
N THR A 82 1.38 9.66 -24.16
CA THR A 82 0.50 10.50 -24.97
C THR A 82 0.67 11.96 -24.60
N ASP A 83 0.23 12.84 -25.50
CA ASP A 83 0.01 14.24 -25.15
C ASP A 83 -1.40 14.37 -24.56
N GLU A 84 -1.54 15.19 -23.52
CA GLU A 84 -2.81 15.47 -22.86
C GLU A 84 -3.61 16.58 -23.55
N ASP A 85 -2.97 17.38 -24.42
CA ASP A 85 -3.60 18.49 -25.16
C ASP A 85 -3.36 18.37 -26.67
N GLU A 86 -4.40 18.65 -27.46
CA GLU A 86 -4.35 18.61 -28.92
C GLU A 86 -3.39 19.66 -29.53
N ASN A 87 -3.07 20.73 -28.79
CA ASN A 87 -2.14 21.78 -29.22
C ASN A 87 -0.67 21.44 -28.95
N CYS A 88 -0.37 20.33 -28.28
CA CYS A 88 1.00 19.93 -27.96
C CYS A 88 1.94 19.91 -29.18
N PRO A 89 1.54 19.40 -30.38
CA PRO A 89 2.39 19.45 -31.56
C PRO A 89 2.70 20.89 -32.01
N ARG A 90 1.73 21.79 -31.90
CA ARG A 90 1.88 23.20 -32.28
C ARG A 90 2.83 23.93 -31.32
N TRP A 91 2.67 23.69 -30.02
CA TRP A 91 3.52 24.27 -28.99
C TRP A 91 4.95 23.73 -29.08
N ALA A 92 5.12 22.43 -29.29
CA ALA A 92 6.42 21.83 -29.52
C ALA A 92 7.11 22.42 -30.77
N ALA A 93 6.38 22.57 -31.88
CA ALA A 93 6.89 23.22 -33.09
C ALA A 93 7.28 24.70 -32.89
N THR A 94 6.65 25.38 -31.93
CA THR A 94 6.96 26.78 -31.55
C THR A 94 8.12 26.88 -30.54
N GLY A 95 8.66 25.73 -30.10
CA GLY A 95 9.81 25.63 -29.20
C GLY A 95 9.44 25.66 -27.70
N GLU A 96 8.17 25.40 -27.35
CA GLU A 96 7.71 25.43 -25.95
C GLU A 96 8.39 24.35 -25.09
N CYS A 97 8.89 23.26 -25.67
CA CYS A 97 9.66 22.26 -24.92
C CYS A 97 10.87 22.89 -24.19
N ASN A 98 11.47 23.94 -24.76
CA ASN A 98 12.61 24.64 -24.15
C ASN A 98 12.17 25.87 -23.34
N LYS A 99 11.13 26.57 -23.79
CA LYS A 99 10.64 27.80 -23.13
C LYS A 99 9.79 27.51 -21.90
N ASN A 100 9.06 26.40 -21.91
CA ASN A 100 8.16 25.96 -20.85
C ASN A 100 8.34 24.46 -20.55
N PRO A 101 9.54 24.05 -20.11
CA PRO A 101 9.89 22.63 -19.96
C PRO A 101 9.08 21.92 -18.88
N VAL A 102 8.68 22.61 -17.81
CA VAL A 102 7.89 22.00 -16.72
C VAL A 102 6.49 21.65 -17.19
N PHE A 103 5.82 22.55 -17.93
CA PHE A 103 4.49 22.26 -18.48
C PHE A 103 4.55 21.16 -19.55
N MET A 104 5.52 21.25 -20.45
CA MET A 104 5.59 20.37 -21.61
C MET A 104 6.12 18.97 -21.27
N MET A 105 7.25 18.88 -20.56
CA MET A 105 7.95 17.63 -20.28
C MET A 105 7.79 17.14 -18.83
N GLY A 106 7.38 18.02 -17.92
CA GLY A 106 7.16 17.68 -16.52
C GLY A 106 8.32 18.05 -15.58
N SER A 107 8.18 17.62 -14.34
CA SER A 107 9.15 17.72 -13.24
C SER A 107 9.05 16.44 -12.37
N PRO A 108 9.88 16.24 -11.34
CA PRO A 108 9.77 15.07 -10.47
C PRO A 108 8.37 14.84 -9.86
N ASP A 109 7.60 15.93 -9.68
CA ASP A 109 6.27 15.89 -9.05
C ASP A 109 5.12 16.11 -10.05
N TYR A 110 5.41 16.26 -11.34
CA TYR A 110 4.39 16.54 -12.37
C TYR A 110 4.76 15.86 -13.69
N PHE A 111 3.85 15.07 -14.25
CA PHE A 111 4.13 14.25 -15.41
C PHE A 111 4.41 15.06 -16.68
N GLY A 112 3.84 16.26 -16.83
CA GLY A 112 3.97 17.08 -18.04
C GLY A 112 2.89 16.74 -19.07
N THR A 113 2.33 17.77 -19.70
CA THR A 113 1.15 17.67 -20.58
C THR A 113 1.50 17.31 -22.01
N CYS A 114 2.73 17.58 -22.49
CA CYS A 114 3.10 17.43 -23.90
C CYS A 114 4.36 16.56 -24.11
N ARG A 115 4.52 15.53 -23.28
CA ARG A 115 5.74 14.70 -23.28
C ARG A 115 5.99 14.03 -24.63
N LYS A 116 4.95 13.56 -25.31
CA LYS A 116 5.07 12.89 -26.61
C LYS A 116 5.53 13.87 -27.69
N SER A 117 4.90 15.03 -27.78
CA SER A 117 5.29 16.09 -28.72
C SER A 117 6.71 16.63 -28.47
N CYS A 118 7.19 16.60 -27.23
CA CYS A 118 8.56 16.99 -26.87
C CYS A 118 9.58 15.84 -26.91
N ASN A 119 9.19 14.62 -27.33
CA ASN A 119 10.04 13.43 -27.29
C ASN A 119 10.67 13.18 -25.91
N ALA A 120 9.89 13.44 -24.84
CA ALA A 120 10.27 13.24 -23.44
C ALA A 120 9.63 11.98 -22.82
N CYS A 121 9.16 11.09 -23.70
CA CYS A 121 9.01 9.66 -23.43
C CYS A 121 10.42 9.02 -23.55
#